data_AF-A0A519T6C2-F1
#
_entry.id   AF-A0A519T6C2-F1
#
_cell.length_a   1.000
_cell.length_b   1.000
_cell.length_c   1.000
_cell.angle_alpha   90.00
_cell.angle_beta   90.00
_cell.angle_gamma   90.00
#
_symmetry.space_group_name_H-M   'P 1'
#
loop_
_entity.id
_entity.type
_entity.pdbx_description
1 polymer ?
#
loop_
_entity_poly.entity_id
_entity_poly.type
_entity_poly.pdbx_seq_one_letter_code
_entity_poly.pdbx_strand_id
1 'polypeptide(L)'
;MPLLPLTLLLACKKDDTNPDSTGIRLFTNKMEITDVGVKTRFLARASADFRQVPLASTTEQVKFSAPDTATFGASTMKYVATKNNTQYLFYSRGLVFLSSSTSLIYDMLKYTAPVYQYPTASGFGSSTSEVRVGYDKGNQLALSYLQYYWLRSSYGYSGRYYGILFNELNESVIAKVGATDTLAVRTGTISAALVR
;
A
#
# COMPACT_ATOMS: atom_id res chain seq x y z
N MET A 1 -46.33 31.39 21.75
CA MET A 1 -45.33 30.35 21.42
C MET A 1 -44.41 30.90 20.34
N PRO A 2 -43.20 31.38 20.66
CA PRO A 2 -42.29 31.93 19.67
C PRO A 2 -41.08 31.03 19.36
N LEU A 3 -40.76 30.99 18.06
CA LEU A 3 -39.43 31.03 17.41
C LEU A 3 -38.35 29.98 17.76
N LEU A 4 -38.03 29.16 16.75
CA LEU A 4 -36.70 28.56 16.56
C LEU A 4 -35.64 29.66 16.37
N PRO A 5 -34.38 29.34 16.72
CA PRO A 5 -33.39 29.28 15.65
C PRO A 5 -32.59 27.98 15.65
N LEU A 6 -32.49 27.44 14.43
CA LEU A 6 -31.63 26.37 13.99
C LEU A 6 -30.16 26.75 14.25
N THR A 7 -29.56 26.20 15.30
CA THR A 7 -28.13 26.38 15.57
C THR A 7 -27.35 25.44 14.65
N LEU A 8 -26.83 26.00 13.56
CA LEU A 8 -25.66 25.47 12.86
C LEU A 8 -24.52 25.35 13.87
N LEU A 9 -24.23 24.13 14.34
CA LEU A 9 -22.93 23.84 14.93
C LEU A 9 -22.10 23.09 13.88
N LEU A 10 -21.12 23.85 13.42
CA LEU A 10 -20.10 23.54 12.44
C LEU A 10 -19.66 22.08 12.52
N ALA A 11 -19.77 21.38 11.39
CA ALA A 11 -18.96 20.22 11.12
C ALA A 11 -17.49 20.57 11.45
N CYS A 12 -16.93 19.95 12.48
CA CYS A 12 -15.51 19.98 12.73
C CYS A 12 -14.82 19.49 11.45
N LYS A 13 -14.23 20.43 10.71
CA LYS A 13 -13.24 20.11 9.68
C LYS A 13 -12.19 19.25 10.36
N LYS A 14 -12.02 18.04 9.83
CA LYS A 14 -10.92 17.14 10.18
C LYS A 14 -9.62 17.72 9.62
N ASP A 15 -9.20 18.84 10.18
CA ASP A 15 -7.82 19.30 10.14
C ASP A 15 -7.19 18.82 11.47
N ASP A 16 -7.06 17.49 11.61
CA ASP A 16 -6.20 16.88 12.62
C ASP A 16 -4.75 16.99 12.13
N THR A 17 -4.18 18.19 12.21
CA THR A 17 -2.73 18.38 12.18
C THR A 17 -2.16 18.02 13.55
N ASN A 18 -2.06 16.71 13.82
CA ASN A 18 -1.09 16.20 14.78
C ASN A 18 0.23 15.94 14.02
N PRO A 19 1.37 16.56 14.37
CA PRO A 19 2.60 16.45 13.61
C PRO A 19 3.30 15.12 13.90
N ASP A 20 2.73 14.02 13.41
CA ASP A 20 3.50 12.81 13.11
C ASP A 20 4.24 13.10 11.78
N SER A 21 5.30 13.90 11.85
CA SER A 21 5.92 14.67 10.73
C SER A 21 6.46 13.84 9.57
N THR A 22 6.20 12.53 9.55
CA THR A 22 6.66 11.62 8.50
C THR A 22 5.55 10.73 7.91
N GLY A 23 4.33 10.73 8.46
CA GLY A 23 3.22 9.90 7.99
C GLY A 23 3.47 8.39 8.11
N ILE A 24 4.34 7.97 9.04
CA ILE A 24 4.78 6.59 9.20
C ILE A 24 4.07 5.94 10.39
N ARG A 25 3.53 4.76 10.12
CA ARG A 25 2.97 3.85 11.12
C ARG A 25 3.95 2.73 11.37
N LEU A 26 4.21 2.45 12.64
CA LEU A 26 5.22 1.49 13.07
C LEU A 26 4.54 0.42 13.93
N PHE A 27 4.76 -0.83 13.59
CA PHE A 27 4.10 -1.97 14.22
C PHE A 27 5.13 -2.97 14.73
N THR A 28 4.89 -3.50 15.92
CA THR A 28 5.60 -4.65 16.48
C THR A 28 4.66 -5.40 17.39
N ASN A 29 4.83 -6.72 17.49
CA ASN A 29 4.05 -7.55 18.39
C ASN A 29 2.54 -7.26 18.33
N LYS A 30 2.01 -7.25 17.10
CA LYS A 30 0.58 -7.04 16.82
C LYS A 30 -0.01 -5.70 17.25
N MET A 31 0.82 -4.71 17.54
CA MET A 31 0.38 -3.39 18.00
C MET A 31 1.08 -2.27 17.24
N GLU A 32 0.39 -1.13 17.13
CA GLU A 32 0.99 0.10 16.64
C GLU A 32 1.77 0.79 17.77
N ILE A 33 3.02 1.16 17.49
CA ILE A 33 3.84 1.98 18.36
C ILE A 33 3.45 3.44 18.12
N THR A 34 2.90 4.09 19.15
CA THR A 34 2.49 5.50 19.10
C THR A 34 3.53 6.46 19.64
N ASP A 35 4.56 5.95 20.35
CA ASP A 35 5.65 6.77 20.91
C ASP A 35 6.51 7.41 19.80
N VAL A 36 6.44 8.74 19.71
CA VAL A 36 7.14 9.55 18.70
C VAL A 36 8.67 9.41 18.82
N GLY A 37 9.20 9.25 20.03
CA GLY A 37 10.63 9.06 20.26
C GLY A 37 11.11 7.70 19.74
N VAL A 38 10.33 6.64 19.91
CA VAL A 38 10.60 5.31 19.34
C VAL A 38 10.55 5.38 17.82
N LYS A 39 9.51 5.99 17.23
CA LYS A 39 9.40 6.17 15.77
C LYS A 39 10.60 6.94 15.21
N THR A 40 11.01 8.02 15.87
CA THR A 40 12.17 8.84 15.45
C THR A 40 13.48 8.05 15.51
N ARG A 41 13.72 7.30 16.59
CA ARG A 41 14.91 6.44 16.72
C ARG A 41 14.92 5.33 15.68
N PHE A 42 13.77 4.71 15.42
CA PHE A 42 13.62 3.72 14.35
C PHE A 42 13.99 4.34 12.99
N LEU A 43 13.46 5.52 12.69
CA LEU A 43 13.70 6.20 11.42
C LEU A 43 15.11 6.72 11.22
N ALA A 44 15.84 7.01 12.29
CA ALA A 44 17.25 7.31 12.23
C ALA A 44 18.08 6.07 11.84
N ARG A 45 17.68 4.88 12.32
CA ARG A 45 18.38 3.61 12.08
C ARG A 45 18.00 2.94 10.76
N ALA A 46 16.73 2.99 10.37
CA ALA A 46 16.22 2.46 9.11
C ALA A 46 16.47 3.40 7.91
N SER A 47 17.24 4.47 8.11
CA SER A 47 17.25 5.68 7.27
C SER A 47 17.78 5.51 5.85
N ALA A 48 18.53 4.46 5.51
CA ALA A 48 18.89 4.20 4.12
C ALA A 48 17.76 3.46 3.38
N ASP A 49 17.32 2.32 3.91
CA ASP A 49 16.43 1.40 3.20
C ASP A 49 14.97 1.89 3.11
N PHE A 50 14.50 2.62 4.13
CA PHE A 50 13.12 3.11 4.17
C PHE A 50 12.94 4.54 3.62
N ARG A 51 13.99 5.36 3.55
CA ARG A 51 13.88 6.74 3.02
C ARG A 51 14.04 6.83 1.51
N GLN A 52 14.59 5.80 0.87
CA GLN A 52 15.14 5.91 -0.48
C GLN A 52 14.22 5.57 -1.64
N VAL A 53 12.96 5.16 -1.45
CA VAL A 53 12.12 4.92 -2.63
C VAL A 53 11.49 6.25 -3.07
N PRO A 54 12.01 6.92 -4.12
CA PRO A 54 11.54 8.24 -4.48
C PRO A 54 10.19 8.10 -5.18
N LEU A 55 9.14 8.67 -4.59
CA LEU A 55 7.84 8.80 -5.27
C LEU A 55 7.94 9.67 -6.54
N ALA A 56 8.98 10.50 -6.63
CA ALA A 56 9.23 11.38 -7.79
C ALA A 56 9.78 10.64 -9.03
N SER A 57 10.40 9.46 -8.87
CA SER A 57 10.84 8.65 -10.02
C SER A 57 9.70 7.87 -10.68
N THR A 58 8.49 7.91 -10.11
CA THR A 58 7.28 7.30 -10.67
C THR A 58 6.40 8.38 -11.29
N THR A 59 6.92 9.14 -12.25
CA THR A 59 6.14 9.91 -13.24
C THR A 59 5.34 8.94 -14.13
N GLU A 60 4.55 8.07 -13.49
CA GLU A 60 3.73 7.07 -14.13
C GLU A 60 2.63 7.81 -14.89
N GLN A 61 2.77 7.86 -16.21
CA GLN A 61 1.62 8.09 -17.07
C GLN A 61 0.82 6.78 -17.08
N VAL A 62 -0.49 6.87 -16.88
CA VAL A 62 -1.38 5.74 -17.10
C VAL A 62 -1.96 5.89 -18.49
N LYS A 63 -1.54 4.99 -19.39
CA LYS A 63 -2.02 4.96 -20.76
C LYS A 63 -3.05 3.85 -20.92
N PHE A 64 -4.26 4.21 -21.34
CA PHE A 64 -5.28 3.24 -21.73
C PHE A 64 -5.12 2.90 -23.21
N SER A 65 -4.90 1.63 -23.52
CA SER A 65 -4.88 1.12 -24.90
C SER A 65 -6.24 0.58 -25.35
N ALA A 66 -7.09 0.26 -24.37
CA ALA A 66 -8.50 -0.08 -24.52
C ALA A 66 -9.22 0.34 -23.21
N PRO A 67 -10.57 0.38 -23.17
CA PRO A 67 -11.32 0.79 -21.97
C PRO A 67 -10.97 -0.02 -20.70
N ASP A 68 -10.54 -1.26 -20.86
CA ASP A 68 -10.21 -2.21 -19.80
C ASP A 68 -8.72 -2.55 -19.72
N THR A 69 -7.86 -1.87 -20.50
CA THR A 69 -6.44 -2.25 -20.62
C THR A 69 -5.53 -1.03 -20.48
N ALA A 70 -4.72 -1.02 -19.42
CA ALA A 70 -3.81 0.06 -19.09
C ALA A 70 -2.33 -0.37 -19.00
N THR A 71 -1.42 0.57 -19.23
CA THR A 71 0.02 0.44 -18.98
C THR A 71 0.51 1.61 -18.14
N PHE A 72 1.52 1.39 -17.31
CA PHE A 72 2.08 2.39 -16.39
C PHE A 72 3.49 2.81 -16.81
N GLY A 73 3.70 4.10 -17.03
CA GLY A 73 4.98 4.68 -17.42
C GLY A 73 5.54 4.03 -18.71
N ALA A 74 6.81 3.65 -18.68
CA ALA A 74 7.48 2.96 -19.78
C ALA A 74 7.29 1.42 -19.76
N SER A 75 6.53 0.87 -18.80
CA SER A 75 6.33 -0.56 -18.68
C SER A 75 5.53 -1.11 -19.87
N THR A 76 5.98 -2.23 -20.42
CA THR A 76 5.22 -2.99 -21.43
C THR A 76 4.18 -3.91 -20.80
N MET A 77 4.15 -4.03 -19.47
CA MET A 77 3.19 -4.86 -18.76
C MET A 77 1.79 -4.26 -18.85
N LYS A 78 0.88 -5.04 -19.44
CA LYS A 78 -0.54 -4.69 -19.53
C LYS A 78 -1.26 -5.11 -18.26
N TYR A 79 -2.09 -4.22 -17.77
CA TYR A 79 -3.01 -4.45 -16.66
C TYR A 79 -4.44 -4.45 -17.17
N VAL A 80 -5.24 -5.39 -16.68
CA VAL A 80 -6.69 -5.37 -16.86
C VAL A 80 -7.26 -4.40 -15.83
N ALA A 81 -7.95 -3.36 -16.29
CA ALA A 81 -8.53 -2.32 -15.47
C ALA A 81 -10.03 -2.57 -15.26
N THR A 82 -10.46 -2.67 -14.01
CA THR A 82 -11.88 -2.68 -13.64
C THR A 82 -12.22 -1.39 -12.93
N LYS A 83 -13.29 -0.71 -13.35
CA LYS A 83 -13.75 0.54 -12.73
C LYS A 83 -15.03 0.31 -11.93
N ASN A 84 -15.06 0.79 -10.69
CA ASN A 84 -16.27 0.91 -9.88
C ASN A 84 -16.36 2.33 -9.32
N ASN A 85 -17.37 3.09 -9.75
CA ASN A 85 -17.48 4.52 -9.49
C ASN A 85 -16.19 5.26 -9.89
N THR A 86 -15.51 5.90 -8.95
CA THR A 86 -14.23 6.58 -9.17
C THR A 86 -13.02 5.67 -8.98
N GLN A 87 -13.19 4.46 -8.46
CA GLN A 87 -12.08 3.55 -8.19
C GLN A 87 -11.74 2.70 -9.42
N TYR A 88 -10.45 2.58 -9.71
CA TYR A 88 -9.88 1.60 -10.62
C TYR A 88 -9.05 0.58 -9.85
N LEU A 89 -9.23 -0.69 -10.21
CA LEU A 89 -8.33 -1.78 -9.84
C LEU A 89 -7.66 -2.30 -11.12
N PHE A 90 -6.34 -2.36 -11.11
CA PHE A 90 -5.51 -2.75 -12.23
C PHE A 90 -4.82 -4.07 -11.92
N TYR A 91 -5.22 -5.15 -12.60
CA TYR A 91 -4.71 -6.50 -12.38
C TYR A 91 -3.60 -6.83 -13.37
N SER A 92 -2.42 -7.18 -12.90
CA SER A 92 -1.32 -7.60 -13.77
C SER A 92 -1.65 -8.93 -14.46
N ARG A 93 -1.23 -9.06 -15.71
CA ARG A 93 -1.17 -10.39 -16.36
C ARG A 93 0.02 -11.23 -15.88
N GLY A 94 1.04 -10.61 -15.29
CA GLY A 94 2.15 -11.31 -14.65
C GLY A 94 1.71 -12.03 -13.38
N LEU A 95 2.31 -13.21 -13.15
CA LEU A 95 2.12 -13.98 -11.93
C LEU A 95 3.11 -13.54 -10.85
N VAL A 96 2.61 -13.46 -9.63
CA VAL A 96 3.36 -13.19 -8.43
C VAL A 96 3.32 -14.44 -7.56
N PHE A 97 4.48 -15.06 -7.35
CA PHE A 97 4.59 -16.28 -6.55
C PHE A 97 4.59 -15.98 -5.06
N LEU A 98 3.69 -16.63 -4.33
CA LEU A 98 3.55 -16.46 -2.89
C LEU A 98 4.52 -17.40 -2.18
N SER A 99 5.31 -16.85 -1.26
CA SER A 99 6.19 -17.62 -0.38
C SER A 99 5.84 -17.34 1.08
N SER A 100 6.01 -18.35 1.95
CA SER A 100 5.84 -18.16 3.40
C SER A 100 6.82 -17.12 3.97
N SER A 101 7.99 -16.97 3.35
CA SER A 101 8.98 -15.96 3.75
C SER A 101 8.55 -14.53 3.46
N THR A 102 7.63 -14.32 2.52
CA THR A 102 7.16 -13.00 2.07
C THR A 102 5.67 -12.78 2.28
N SER A 103 4.98 -13.67 2.99
CA SER A 103 3.51 -13.66 3.10
C SER A 103 2.98 -12.36 3.71
N LEU A 104 3.70 -11.77 4.66
CA LEU A 104 3.30 -10.50 5.30
C LEU A 104 3.20 -9.36 4.27
N ILE A 105 4.01 -9.39 3.21
CA ILE A 105 3.98 -8.39 2.13
C ILE A 105 2.64 -8.42 1.40
N TYR A 106 2.11 -9.62 1.14
CA TYR A 106 0.79 -9.79 0.52
C TYR A 106 -0.34 -9.50 1.49
N ASP A 107 -0.17 -9.87 2.76
CA ASP A 107 -1.17 -9.59 3.79
C ASP A 107 -1.37 -8.08 4.02
N MET A 108 -0.37 -7.24 3.70
CA MET A 108 -0.50 -5.77 3.71
C MET A 108 -1.42 -5.22 2.63
N LEU A 109 -1.72 -5.97 1.57
CA LEU A 109 -2.50 -5.49 0.44
C LEU A 109 -4.00 -5.60 0.73
N LYS A 110 -4.72 -4.47 0.67
CA LYS A 110 -6.18 -4.44 0.85
C LYS A 110 -6.91 -5.06 -0.33
N TYR A 111 -6.45 -4.78 -1.55
CA TYR A 111 -7.04 -5.32 -2.77
C TYR A 111 -6.14 -6.41 -3.32
N THR A 112 -6.69 -7.61 -3.49
CA THR A 112 -5.94 -8.80 -3.93
C THR A 112 -6.67 -9.48 -5.09
N ALA A 113 -5.91 -10.15 -5.95
CA ALA A 113 -6.46 -11.06 -6.94
C ALA A 113 -6.66 -12.46 -6.32
N PRO A 114 -7.48 -13.32 -6.93
CA PRO A 114 -7.57 -14.72 -6.54
C PRO A 114 -6.19 -15.39 -6.45
N VAL A 115 -6.04 -16.31 -5.50
CA VAL A 115 -4.84 -17.13 -5.37
C VAL A 115 -5.06 -18.43 -6.12
N TYR A 116 -4.13 -18.74 -7.03
CA TYR A 116 -4.11 -19.98 -7.79
C TYR A 116 -3.06 -20.90 -7.21
N GLN A 117 -3.45 -22.14 -6.93
CA GLN A 117 -2.54 -23.19 -6.50
C GLN A 117 -2.08 -24.01 -7.70
N TYR A 118 -0.81 -24.40 -7.70
CA TYR A 118 -0.23 -25.25 -8.73
C TYR A 118 0.63 -26.35 -8.08
N PRO A 119 0.69 -27.55 -8.66
CA PRO A 119 1.50 -28.64 -8.11
C PRO A 119 2.99 -28.32 -8.22
N THR A 120 3.76 -28.74 -7.22
CA THR A 120 5.24 -28.68 -7.19
C THR A 120 5.80 -30.04 -6.77
N ALA A 121 7.12 -30.25 -6.95
CA ALA A 121 7.77 -31.50 -6.56
C ALA A 121 7.61 -31.83 -5.06
N SER A 122 7.38 -30.82 -4.22
CA SER A 122 7.26 -30.95 -2.76
C SER A 122 5.84 -30.68 -2.23
N GLY A 123 4.83 -30.61 -3.10
CA GLY A 123 3.44 -30.34 -2.70
C GLY A 123 2.76 -29.34 -3.64
N PHE A 124 2.39 -28.17 -3.12
CA PHE A 124 1.72 -27.11 -3.89
C PHE A 124 2.43 -25.77 -3.70
N GLY A 125 2.56 -25.03 -4.80
CA GLY A 125 2.89 -23.62 -4.82
C GLY A 125 1.64 -22.76 -4.94
N SER A 126 1.76 -21.47 -4.70
CA SER A 126 0.67 -20.50 -4.86
C SER A 126 1.14 -19.28 -5.64
N SER A 127 0.27 -18.74 -6.48
CA SER A 127 0.52 -17.52 -7.24
C SER A 127 -0.74 -16.64 -7.30
N THR A 128 -0.55 -15.34 -7.48
CA THR A 128 -1.62 -14.36 -7.68
C THR A 128 -1.20 -13.33 -8.72
N SER A 129 -2.02 -12.31 -8.94
CA SER A 129 -1.67 -11.13 -9.74
C SER A 129 -1.42 -9.92 -8.84
N GLU A 130 -0.53 -9.04 -9.26
CA GLU A 130 -0.41 -7.71 -8.68
C GLU A 130 -1.71 -6.94 -8.94
N VAL A 131 -2.21 -6.25 -7.91
CA VAL A 131 -3.34 -5.32 -8.03
C VAL A 131 -2.85 -3.93 -7.70
N ARG A 132 -2.95 -3.00 -8.65
CA ARG A 132 -2.77 -1.57 -8.40
C ARG A 132 -4.11 -0.88 -8.19
N VAL A 133 -4.14 0.14 -7.34
CA VAL A 133 -5.34 0.88 -6.95
C VAL A 133 -5.18 2.34 -7.34
N GLY A 134 -6.16 2.85 -8.07
CA GLY A 134 -6.21 4.26 -8.45
C GLY A 134 -7.60 4.85 -8.33
N TYR A 135 -7.68 6.17 -8.22
CA TYR A 135 -8.93 6.91 -8.19
C TYR A 135 -8.98 7.97 -9.27
N ASP A 136 -10.05 7.97 -10.05
CA ASP A 136 -10.37 8.98 -11.05
C ASP A 136 -10.53 10.35 -10.40
N LYS A 137 -9.71 11.30 -10.81
CA LYS A 137 -9.77 12.71 -10.42
C LYS A 137 -10.00 13.61 -11.65
N GLY A 138 -10.60 13.07 -12.72
CA GLY A 138 -10.89 13.78 -13.96
C GLY A 138 -9.79 13.59 -15.00
N ASN A 139 -8.83 14.51 -15.06
CA ASN A 139 -7.70 14.44 -16.00
C ASN A 139 -6.48 13.68 -15.45
N GLN A 140 -6.59 13.16 -14.23
CA GLN A 140 -5.52 12.42 -13.55
C GLN A 140 -6.10 11.21 -12.81
N LEU A 141 -5.25 10.23 -12.57
CA LEU A 141 -5.48 9.16 -11.62
C LEU A 141 -4.66 9.41 -10.35
N ALA A 142 -5.30 9.41 -9.19
CA ALA A 142 -4.61 9.34 -7.92
C ALA A 142 -4.32 7.87 -7.59
N LEU A 143 -3.09 7.41 -7.81
CA LEU A 143 -2.68 6.05 -7.46
C LEU A 143 -2.35 5.98 -5.97
N SER A 144 -3.01 5.07 -5.27
CA SER A 144 -2.68 4.77 -3.87
C SER A 144 -1.34 4.05 -3.82
N TYR A 145 -0.50 4.40 -2.86
CA TYR A 145 0.72 3.66 -2.59
C TYR A 145 0.85 3.31 -1.11
N LEU A 146 1.51 2.19 -0.88
CA LEU A 146 2.02 1.73 0.41
C LEU A 146 3.53 1.54 0.24
N GLN A 147 4.31 2.31 1.00
CA GLN A 147 5.73 2.11 1.18
C GLN A 147 5.93 1.33 2.48
N TYR A 148 6.71 0.26 2.45
CA TYR A 148 6.92 -0.60 3.61
C TYR A 148 8.41 -0.88 3.87
N TYR A 149 8.70 -1.15 5.13
CA TYR A 149 9.92 -1.79 5.60
C TYR A 149 9.54 -2.82 6.64
N TRP A 150 9.91 -4.07 6.41
CA TRP A 150 9.70 -5.18 7.31
C TRP A 150 11.04 -5.79 7.69
N LEU A 151 11.38 -5.64 8.96
CA LEU A 151 12.44 -6.41 9.59
C LEU A 151 11.81 -7.66 10.20
N ARG A 152 12.01 -8.78 9.53
CA ARG A 152 11.65 -10.09 10.07
C ARG A 152 12.78 -10.57 10.96
N SER A 153 12.46 -10.86 12.21
CA SER A 153 13.42 -11.46 13.14
C SER A 153 12.72 -12.65 13.78
N SER A 154 13.20 -13.86 13.52
CA SER A 154 12.75 -15.07 14.21
C SER A 154 13.99 -15.83 14.69
N TYR A 155 13.84 -16.70 15.70
CA TYR A 155 14.96 -17.51 16.21
C TYR A 155 15.73 -18.18 15.05
N GLY A 156 16.97 -17.75 14.82
CA GLY A 156 17.86 -18.27 13.77
C GLY A 156 17.71 -17.67 12.36
N TYR A 157 16.81 -16.70 12.13
CA TYR A 157 16.62 -16.07 10.81
C TYR A 157 16.27 -14.58 10.93
N SER A 158 17.07 -13.73 10.27
CA SER A 158 16.77 -12.30 10.10
C SER A 158 16.71 -11.93 8.63
N GLY A 159 15.64 -11.27 8.21
CA GLY A 159 15.45 -10.79 6.84
C GLY A 159 14.96 -9.34 6.82
N ARG A 160 15.41 -8.57 5.83
CA ARG A 160 14.95 -7.21 5.59
C ARG A 160 14.23 -7.15 4.25
N TYR A 161 13.01 -6.62 4.27
CA TYR A 161 12.19 -6.46 3.09
C TYR A 161 11.70 -5.01 3.03
N TYR A 162 11.78 -4.38 1.87
CA TYR A 162 11.33 -3.00 1.69
C TYR A 162 10.90 -2.78 0.26
N GLY A 163 10.00 -1.82 0.05
CA GLY A 163 9.53 -1.47 -1.27
C GLY A 163 8.32 -0.55 -1.27
N ILE A 164 7.81 -0.27 -2.47
CA ILE A 164 6.54 0.42 -2.70
C ILE A 164 5.62 -0.52 -3.47
N LEU A 165 4.35 -0.59 -3.06
CA LEU A 165 3.28 -1.26 -3.79
C LEU A 165 2.17 -0.23 -4.04
N PHE A 166 1.57 -0.24 -5.23
CA PHE A 166 0.50 0.70 -5.58
C PHE A 166 -0.86 0.21 -5.09
N ASN A 167 -1.00 0.00 -3.80
CA ASN A 167 -2.22 -0.52 -3.17
C ASN A 167 -2.52 0.27 -1.89
N GLU A 168 -3.59 -0.09 -1.21
CA GLU A 168 -3.93 0.41 0.11
C GLU A 168 -3.52 -0.59 1.20
N LEU A 169 -3.24 -0.08 2.39
CA LEU A 169 -2.92 -0.91 3.54
C LEU A 169 -4.17 -1.67 4.01
N ASN A 170 -4.01 -2.98 4.18
CA ASN A 170 -4.94 -3.83 4.90
C ASN A 170 -4.61 -3.82 6.39
N GLU A 171 -5.41 -3.14 7.22
CA GLU A 171 -5.19 -3.04 8.67
C GLU A 171 -5.14 -4.40 9.38
N SER A 172 -5.74 -5.45 8.83
CA SER A 172 -5.69 -6.79 9.43
C SER A 172 -4.28 -7.37 9.48
N VAL A 173 -3.33 -6.82 8.69
CA VAL A 173 -1.92 -7.23 8.73
C VAL A 173 -1.28 -6.98 10.09
N ILE A 174 -1.77 -5.99 10.85
CA ILE A 174 -1.23 -5.64 12.16
C ILE A 174 -1.27 -6.87 13.08
N ALA A 175 -2.39 -7.60 13.11
CA ALA A 175 -2.56 -8.80 13.92
C ALA A 175 -1.62 -9.96 13.53
N LYS A 176 -1.00 -9.89 12.35
CA LYS A 176 -0.06 -10.88 11.80
C LYS A 176 1.41 -10.51 12.01
N VAL A 177 1.71 -9.30 12.48
CA VAL A 177 3.08 -8.88 12.79
C VAL A 177 3.61 -9.70 13.97
N GLY A 178 4.71 -10.44 13.74
CA GLY A 178 5.36 -11.26 14.75
C GLY A 178 5.84 -10.47 15.97
N ALA A 179 5.97 -11.15 17.12
CA ALA A 179 6.42 -10.53 18.37
C ALA A 179 7.82 -9.91 18.27
N THR A 180 8.67 -10.50 17.45
CA THR A 180 10.05 -10.08 17.20
C THR A 180 10.22 -9.32 15.89
N ASP A 181 9.14 -9.18 15.11
CA ASP A 181 9.15 -8.45 13.85
C ASP A 181 8.92 -6.95 14.09
N THR A 182 9.41 -6.15 13.15
CA THR A 182 9.10 -4.73 13.07
C THR A 182 8.63 -4.40 11.66
N LEU A 183 7.44 -3.84 11.54
CA LEU A 183 6.85 -3.40 10.27
C LEU A 183 6.64 -1.89 10.33
N ALA A 184 7.22 -1.15 9.39
CA ALA A 184 6.94 0.27 9.18
C ALA A 184 6.22 0.43 7.85
N VAL A 185 5.16 1.24 7.84
CA VAL A 185 4.36 1.54 6.66
C VAL A 185 4.15 3.04 6.55
N ARG A 186 4.24 3.56 5.33
CA ARG A 186 3.75 4.87 4.94
C ARG A 186 2.77 4.70 3.80
N THR A 187 1.61 5.34 3.89
CA THR A 187 0.61 5.35 2.83
C THR A 187 0.45 6.74 2.25
N GLY A 188 0.06 6.83 0.99
CA GLY A 188 -0.32 8.09 0.38
C GLY A 188 -0.86 7.90 -1.01
N THR A 189 -0.93 8.99 -1.76
CA THR A 189 -1.32 8.98 -3.16
C THR A 189 -0.29 9.69 -4.01
N ILE A 190 -0.12 9.24 -5.26
CA ILE A 190 0.61 9.96 -6.30
C ILE A 190 -0.32 10.27 -7.46
N SER A 191 -0.18 11.45 -8.05
CA SER A 191 -0.92 11.81 -9.25
C SER A 191 -0.22 11.25 -10.48
N ALA A 192 -0.95 10.45 -11.24
CA ALA A 192 -0.58 9.92 -12.53
C ALA A 192 -1.37 10.63 -13.63
N ALA A 193 -0.68 11.12 -14.66
CA ALA A 193 -1.34 11.72 -15.80
C ALA A 193 -2.09 10.64 -16.60
N LEU A 194 -3.31 10.95 -17.01
CA LEU A 194 -4.10 10.08 -17.89
C LEU A 194 -3.77 10.38 -19.35
N VAL A 195 -3.31 9.36 -20.07
CA VAL A 195 -3.15 9.40 -21.53
C VAL A 195 -4.22 8.49 -22.12
N ARG A 196 -5.13 9.10 -22.88
CA ARG A 196 -6.23 8.41 -23.58
C ARG A 196 -5.87 8.24 -25.05
#